data_AF-A0A376KXC7-F1
#
_entry.id   AF-A0A376KXC7-F1
#
_cell.length_a   1.000
_cell.length_b   1.000
_cell.length_c   1.000
_cell.angle_alpha   90.00
_cell.angle_beta   90.00
_cell.angle_gamma   90.00
#
_symmetry.space_group_name_H-M   'P 1'
#
loop_
_entity.id
_entity.type
_entity.pdbx_description
1 polymer ?
#
loop_
_entity_poly.entity_id
_entity_poly.type
_entity_poly.pdbx_seq_one_letter_code
_entity_poly.pdbx_strand_id
1 'polypeptide(L)'
;MTISVEGKELALLEGMEISGKSDLVNDGKTINSQLDYSLNSLKVQNQDLGSGKLTLKVGQIDGEAWHQFSQQYNAQTQALLAQPEIANNPALYQEKVTEAFFSALPLMLKGDPVITIAPLSWKNSQGESALNLSLFLERSGND
;
A
#
# COMPACT_ATOMS: atom_id res chain seq x y z
N MET A 1 -3.66 19.76 6.28
CA MET A 1 -4.81 18.91 6.65
C MET A 1 -4.84 18.77 8.16
N THR A 2 -5.98 18.99 8.79
CA THR A 2 -6.14 18.92 10.25
C THR A 2 -6.96 17.69 10.62
N ILE A 3 -6.50 16.94 11.62
CA ILE A 3 -7.21 15.80 12.21
C ILE A 3 -7.70 16.22 13.59
N SER A 4 -9.01 16.13 13.81
CA SER A 4 -9.65 16.53 15.06
C SER A 4 -10.52 15.40 15.61
N VAL A 5 -10.52 15.23 16.92
CA VAL A 5 -11.44 14.35 17.65
C VAL A 5 -12.22 15.22 18.63
N GLU A 6 -13.55 15.09 18.64
CA GLU A 6 -14.44 15.85 19.53
C GLU A 6 -14.25 17.38 19.44
N GLY A 7 -13.89 17.89 18.25
CA GLY A 7 -13.66 19.32 18.02
C GLY A 7 -12.33 19.86 18.52
N LYS A 8 -11.48 19.03 19.15
CA LYS A 8 -10.11 19.38 19.51
C LYS A 8 -9.14 18.95 18.41
N GLU A 9 -8.34 19.89 17.91
CA GLU A 9 -7.27 19.61 16.97
C GLU A 9 -6.22 18.70 17.62
N LEU A 10 -6.04 17.51 17.06
CA LEU A 10 -5.07 16.53 17.53
C LEU A 10 -3.78 16.59 16.73
N ALA A 11 -3.89 16.68 15.41
CA ALA A 11 -2.74 16.71 14.52
C ALA A 11 -2.94 17.64 13.31
N LEU A 12 -1.86 18.28 12.88
CA LEU A 12 -1.79 19.11 11.69
C LEU A 12 -0.70 18.54 10.77
N LEU A 13 -1.10 18.20 9.55
CA LEU A 13 -0.20 17.77 8.48
C LEU A 13 -0.04 18.93 7.48
N GLU A 14 1.19 19.37 7.27
CA GLU A 14 1.53 20.48 6.37
C GLU A 14 2.36 19.99 5.18
N GLY A 15 2.04 20.50 3.98
CA GLY A 15 2.84 20.25 2.78
C GLY A 15 2.95 18.77 2.42
N MET A 16 1.82 18.05 2.41
CA MET A 16 1.78 16.68 1.92
C MET A 16 1.77 16.69 0.39
N GLU A 17 2.70 15.97 -0.23
CA GLU A 17 2.73 15.76 -1.68
C GLU A 17 2.75 14.27 -1.99
N ILE A 18 2.13 13.90 -3.11
CA ILE A 18 2.07 12.54 -3.63
C ILE A 18 2.37 12.62 -5.12
N SER A 19 3.36 11.87 -5.57
CA SER A 19 3.65 11.73 -6.99
C SER A 19 3.74 10.27 -7.38
N GLY A 20 3.26 9.94 -8.58
CA GLY A 20 3.24 8.59 -9.10
C GLY A 20 3.91 8.52 -10.46
N LYS A 21 4.71 7.48 -10.68
CA LYS A 21 5.30 7.16 -11.98
C LYS A 21 5.02 5.70 -12.30
N SER A 22 4.68 5.41 -13.55
CA SER A 22 4.63 4.05 -14.06
C SER A 22 5.39 3.97 -15.37
N ASP A 23 6.25 2.97 -15.51
CA ASP A 23 7.04 2.71 -16.70
C ASP A 23 6.77 1.28 -17.18
N LEU A 24 6.57 1.12 -18.49
CA LEU A 24 6.54 -0.18 -19.13
C LEU A 24 7.98 -0.73 -19.21
N VAL A 25 8.19 -1.97 -18.80
CA VAL A 25 9.49 -2.62 -18.95
C VAL A 25 9.67 -3.01 -20.42
N ASN A 26 10.92 -3.14 -20.87
CA ASN A 26 11.29 -3.45 -22.26
C ASN A 26 10.66 -4.74 -22.83
N ASP A 27 10.11 -5.61 -21.98
CA ASP A 27 9.42 -6.84 -22.39
C ASP A 27 8.00 -6.60 -22.94
N GLY A 28 7.46 -5.38 -22.82
CA GLY A 28 6.13 -5.03 -23.32
C GLY A 28 4.96 -5.52 -22.45
N LYS A 29 5.22 -6.21 -21.35
CA LYS A 29 4.19 -6.93 -20.56
C LYS A 29 4.20 -6.57 -19.09
N THR A 30 5.36 -6.20 -18.56
CA THR A 30 5.51 -5.87 -17.14
C THR A 30 5.55 -4.36 -16.91
N ILE A 31 5.00 -3.94 -15.78
CA ILE A 31 4.92 -2.54 -15.36
C ILE A 31 5.71 -2.38 -14.07
N ASN A 32 6.53 -1.33 -14.03
CA ASN A 32 7.10 -0.82 -12.80
C ASN A 32 6.29 0.42 -12.38
N SER A 33 5.90 0.47 -11.12
CA SER A 33 5.18 1.60 -10.53
C SER A 33 5.97 2.14 -9.34
N GLN A 34 5.98 3.46 -9.18
CA GLN A 34 6.58 4.18 -8.07
C GLN A 34 5.58 5.19 -7.54
N LEU A 35 5.47 5.27 -6.22
CA LEU A 35 4.72 6.28 -5.48
C LEU A 35 5.67 6.95 -4.49
N ASP A 36 5.85 8.26 -4.64
CA ASP A 36 6.62 9.08 -3.72
C ASP A 36 5.67 9.94 -2.90
N TYR A 37 5.78 9.82 -1.57
CA TYR A 37 5.08 10.63 -0.59
C TYR A 37 6.09 11.53 0.11
N SER A 38 5.74 12.80 0.28
CA SER A 38 6.46 13.73 1.14
C SER A 38 5.50 14.42 2.10
N LEU A 39 5.99 14.74 3.29
CA LEU A 39 5.28 15.52 4.29
C LEU A 39 6.26 16.54 4.88
N ASN A 40 5.93 17.82 4.78
CA ASN A 40 6.81 18.89 5.25
C ASN A 40 6.79 19.05 6.78
N SER A 41 5.65 18.89 7.43
CA SER A 41 5.57 18.88 8.90
C SER A 41 4.35 18.09 9.39
N LEU A 42 4.56 17.32 10.45
CA LEU A 42 3.52 16.76 11.29
C LEU A 42 3.59 17.45 12.65
N LYS A 43 2.53 18.16 13.03
CA LYS A 43 2.40 18.74 14.37
C LYS A 43 1.33 18.01 15.14
N VAL A 44 1.60 17.68 16.40
CA VAL A 44 0.62 17.09 17.33
C VAL A 44 0.54 17.98 18.55
N GLN A 45 -0.66 18.47 18.88
CA GLN A 45 -0.86 19.42 19.99
C GLN A 45 0.11 20.63 19.93
N ASN A 46 0.28 21.23 18.74
CA ASN A 46 1.26 22.30 18.45
C ASN A 46 2.75 21.94 18.59
N GLN A 47 3.12 20.69 18.89
CA GLN A 47 4.50 20.24 18.87
C GLN A 47 4.85 19.66 17.49
N ASP A 48 5.90 20.19 16.86
CA ASP A 48 6.41 19.65 15.61
C ASP A 48 7.14 18.32 15.85
N LEU A 49 6.60 17.25 15.26
CA LEU A 49 7.13 15.90 15.33
C LEU A 49 8.07 15.58 14.16
N GLY A 50 8.15 16.45 13.16
CA GLY A 50 9.08 16.34 12.05
C GLY A 50 8.43 16.21 10.68
N SER A 51 9.28 15.85 9.71
CA SER A 51 8.95 15.66 8.30
C SER A 51 9.25 14.25 7.86
N GLY A 52 8.57 13.81 6.80
CA GLY A 52 8.65 12.43 6.33
C GLY A 52 8.77 12.34 4.81
N LYS A 53 9.48 11.32 4.34
CA LYS A 53 9.47 10.89 2.94
C LYS A 53 9.28 9.38 2.88
N LEU A 54 8.49 8.93 1.92
CA LEU A 54 8.29 7.52 1.65
C LEU A 54 8.26 7.31 0.14
N THR A 55 9.20 6.54 -0.37
CA THR A 55 9.15 6.04 -1.75
C THR A 55 8.78 4.56 -1.73
N LEU A 56 7.65 4.23 -2.33
CA LEU A 56 7.20 2.87 -2.61
C LEU A 56 7.41 2.56 -4.09
N LYS A 57 8.06 1.45 -4.40
CA LYS A 57 8.23 0.93 -5.76
C LYS A 57 7.68 -0.48 -5.81
N VAL A 58 6.91 -0.78 -6.85
CA VAL A 58 6.44 -2.11 -7.16
C VAL A 58 6.89 -2.41 -8.58
N GLY A 59 7.78 -3.38 -8.73
CA GLY A 59 8.35 -3.78 -10.00
C GLY A 59 7.84 -5.13 -10.47
N GLN A 60 8.06 -5.40 -11.77
CA GLN A 60 7.75 -6.69 -12.41
C GLN A 60 6.27 -7.08 -12.28
N ILE A 61 5.36 -6.11 -12.30
CA ILE A 61 3.92 -6.41 -12.30
C ILE A 61 3.54 -6.89 -13.70
N ASP A 62 3.28 -8.18 -13.86
CA ASP A 62 2.70 -8.72 -15.09
C ASP A 62 1.25 -8.24 -15.25
N GLY A 63 0.94 -7.64 -16.40
CA GLY A 63 -0.37 -7.04 -16.66
C GLY A 63 -1.52 -8.06 -16.71
N GLU A 64 -1.26 -9.28 -17.19
CA GLU A 64 -2.25 -10.35 -17.24
C GLU A 64 -2.52 -10.89 -15.82
N ALA A 65 -1.45 -11.10 -15.04
CA ALA A 65 -1.52 -11.49 -13.64
C ALA A 65 -2.30 -10.47 -12.80
N TRP A 66 -2.04 -9.18 -12.98
CA TRP A 66 -2.80 -8.11 -12.31
C TRP A 66 -4.28 -8.12 -12.69
N HIS A 67 -4.58 -8.33 -13.97
CA HIS A 67 -5.96 -8.42 -14.44
C HIS A 67 -6.70 -9.61 -13.80
N GLN A 68 -6.09 -10.80 -13.80
CA GLN A 68 -6.64 -12.00 -13.19
C GLN A 68 -6.83 -11.83 -11.67
N PHE A 69 -5.82 -11.27 -10.98
CA PHE A 69 -5.89 -10.97 -9.55
C PHE A 69 -7.07 -10.04 -9.24
N SER A 70 -7.18 -8.92 -9.95
CA SER A 70 -8.23 -7.93 -9.74
C SER A 70 -9.61 -8.50 -9.98
N GLN A 71 -9.79 -9.31 -11.05
CA GLN A 71 -11.06 -10.00 -11.29
C GLN A 71 -11.42 -10.94 -10.15
N GLN A 72 -10.50 -11.81 -9.72
CA GLN A 72 -10.78 -12.80 -8.67
C GLN A 72 -11.07 -12.12 -7.32
N TYR A 73 -10.24 -11.16 -6.92
CA TYR A 73 -10.41 -10.41 -5.68
C TYR A 73 -11.74 -9.64 -5.65
N ASN A 74 -12.07 -8.93 -6.73
CA ASN A 74 -13.31 -8.15 -6.81
C ASN A 74 -14.55 -9.05 -6.83
N ALA A 75 -14.52 -10.16 -7.58
CA ALA A 75 -15.63 -11.10 -7.62
C ALA A 75 -15.92 -11.71 -6.24
N GLN A 76 -14.87 -12.12 -5.51
CA GLN A 76 -15.02 -12.66 -4.16
C GLN A 76 -15.52 -11.59 -3.19
N THR A 77 -14.92 -10.40 -3.18
CA THR A 77 -15.33 -9.30 -2.29
C THR A 77 -16.79 -8.88 -2.54
N GLN A 78 -17.24 -8.82 -3.80
CA GLN A 78 -18.63 -8.54 -4.13
C GLN A 78 -19.58 -9.65 -3.64
N ALA A 79 -19.18 -10.92 -3.77
CA ALA A 79 -19.96 -12.04 -3.24
C ALA A 79 -20.06 -12.03 -1.71
N LEU A 80 -19.06 -11.51 -1.00
CA LEU A 80 -19.11 -11.30 0.45
C LEU A 80 -20.13 -10.22 0.83
N LEU A 81 -20.17 -9.11 0.08
CA LEU A 81 -21.12 -8.01 0.33
C LEU A 81 -22.58 -8.40 0.02
N ALA A 82 -22.80 -9.36 -0.87
CA ALA A 82 -24.12 -9.91 -1.15
C ALA A 82 -24.68 -10.77 0.00
N GLN A 83 -23.85 -11.13 0.99
CA GLN A 83 -24.24 -11.93 2.16
C GLN A 83 -24.61 -11.01 3.33
N PRO A 84 -25.89 -10.99 3.78
CA PRO A 84 -26.33 -10.12 4.87
C PRO A 84 -25.59 -10.37 6.20
N GLU A 85 -25.16 -11.61 6.42
CA GLU A 85 -24.46 -12.03 7.64
C GLU A 85 -23.05 -11.42 7.73
N ILE A 86 -22.43 -11.16 6.58
CA ILE A 86 -21.10 -10.54 6.48
C ILE A 86 -21.23 -9.01 6.48
N ALA A 87 -22.21 -8.46 5.75
CA ALA A 87 -22.44 -7.02 5.69
C ALA A 87 -22.70 -6.39 7.07
N ASN A 88 -23.32 -7.14 7.99
CA ASN A 88 -23.62 -6.69 9.33
C ASN A 88 -22.53 -7.02 10.37
N ASN A 89 -21.44 -7.68 9.97
CA ASN A 89 -20.35 -8.06 10.87
C ASN A 89 -18.98 -7.60 10.32
N PRO A 90 -18.50 -6.41 10.75
CA PRO A 90 -17.24 -5.85 10.28
C PRO A 90 -16.02 -6.75 10.51
N ALA A 91 -15.98 -7.51 11.60
CA ALA A 91 -14.85 -8.40 11.91
C ALA A 91 -14.81 -9.59 10.95
N LEU A 92 -15.97 -10.22 10.71
CA LEU A 92 -16.08 -11.33 9.75
C LEU A 92 -15.84 -10.85 8.31
N TYR A 93 -16.30 -9.65 7.96
CA TYR A 93 -15.98 -9.04 6.67
C TYR A 93 -14.47 -8.87 6.47
N GLN A 94 -13.76 -8.36 7.48
CA GLN A 94 -12.31 -8.17 7.40
C GLN A 94 -11.56 -9.49 7.25
N GLU A 95 -11.95 -10.53 8.00
CA GLU A 95 -11.41 -11.88 7.86
C GLU A 95 -11.63 -12.41 6.43
N LYS A 96 -12.85 -12.32 5.91
CA LYS A 96 -13.20 -12.87 4.59
C LYS A 96 -12.58 -12.10 3.43
N VAL A 97 -12.46 -10.78 3.54
CA VAL A 97 -11.72 -9.97 2.55
C VAL A 97 -10.23 -10.31 2.57
N THR A 98 -9.67 -10.58 3.75
CA THR A 98 -8.28 -11.02 3.89
C THR A 98 -8.07 -12.39 3.25
N GLU A 99 -8.97 -13.35 3.49
CA GLU A 99 -8.96 -14.64 2.79
C GLU A 99 -9.07 -14.46 1.27
N ALA A 100 -9.95 -13.57 0.81
CA ALA A 100 -10.14 -13.32 -0.61
C ALA A 100 -8.87 -12.77 -1.27
N PHE A 101 -8.19 -11.85 -0.60
CA PHE A 101 -6.89 -11.33 -1.00
C PHE A 101 -5.84 -12.45 -1.09
N PHE A 102 -5.66 -13.25 -0.03
CA PHE A 102 -4.68 -14.34 -0.03
C PHE A 102 -4.99 -15.44 -1.05
N SER A 103 -6.26 -15.67 -1.38
CA SER A 103 -6.64 -16.63 -2.42
C SER A 103 -6.26 -16.16 -3.83
N ALA A 104 -6.29 -14.84 -4.08
CA ALA A 104 -5.94 -14.24 -5.36
C ALA A 104 -4.44 -13.94 -5.47
N LEU A 105 -3.75 -13.75 -4.35
CA LEU A 105 -2.33 -13.40 -4.28
C LEU A 105 -1.41 -14.29 -5.15
N PRO A 106 -1.57 -15.63 -5.22
CA PRO A 106 -0.74 -16.48 -6.07
C PRO A 106 -0.78 -16.14 -7.56
N LEU A 107 -1.82 -15.45 -8.05
CA LEU A 107 -1.89 -14.97 -9.42
C LEU A 107 -0.88 -13.85 -9.65
N MET A 108 -0.75 -12.92 -8.70
CA MET A 108 0.24 -11.83 -8.75
C MET A 108 1.66 -12.34 -8.68
N LEU A 109 1.90 -13.42 -7.94
CA LEU A 109 3.23 -14.02 -7.79
C LEU A 109 3.77 -14.64 -9.09
N LYS A 110 2.94 -14.84 -10.13
CA LYS A 110 3.41 -15.35 -11.43
C LYS A 110 4.41 -14.42 -12.13
N GLY A 111 4.38 -13.13 -11.81
CA GLY A 111 5.29 -12.13 -12.37
C GLY A 111 6.55 -11.90 -11.53
N ASP A 112 6.76 -12.66 -10.45
CA ASP A 112 7.82 -12.46 -9.46
C ASP A 112 7.93 -10.99 -9.01
N PRO A 113 6.83 -10.40 -8.48
CA PRO A 113 6.79 -8.98 -8.20
C PRO A 113 7.76 -8.61 -7.07
N VAL A 114 8.42 -7.47 -7.24
CA VAL A 114 9.35 -6.92 -6.24
C VAL A 114 8.76 -5.66 -5.63
N ILE A 115 8.61 -5.65 -4.30
CA ILE A 115 8.14 -4.48 -3.56
C ILE A 115 9.34 -3.85 -2.85
N THR A 116 9.60 -2.58 -3.10
CA THR A 116 10.69 -1.83 -2.44
C THR A 116 10.13 -0.58 -1.78
N ILE A 117 10.49 -0.39 -0.51
CA ILE A 117 10.29 0.84 0.26
C ILE A 117 11.68 1.45 0.44
N ALA A 118 12.02 2.49 -0.31
CA ALA A 118 13.35 3.11 -0.21
C ALA A 118 13.42 4.52 -0.81
N PRO A 119 13.70 5.58 -0.02
CA PRO A 119 13.76 5.60 1.45
C PRO A 119 12.38 5.83 2.08
N LEU A 120 12.11 5.17 3.21
CA LEU A 120 11.27 5.73 4.26
C LEU A 120 12.19 6.53 5.18
N SER A 121 12.08 7.86 5.21
CA SER A 121 12.84 8.68 6.16
C SER A 121 11.92 9.58 6.99
N TRP A 122 12.32 9.78 8.24
CA TRP A 122 11.67 10.67 9.18
C TRP A 122 12.70 11.55 9.87
N LYS A 123 12.51 12.86 9.79
CA LYS A 123 13.44 13.85 10.34
C LYS A 123 12.74 14.75 11.34
N ASN A 124 13.30 14.87 12.54
CA ASN A 124 12.81 15.78 13.58
C ASN A 124 13.98 16.58 14.20
N SER A 125 13.72 17.27 15.31
CA SER A 125 14.73 18.08 16.01
C SER A 125 15.90 17.29 16.60
N GLN A 126 15.75 15.97 16.76
CA GLN A 126 16.75 15.08 17.35
C GLN A 126 17.59 14.34 16.31
N GLY A 127 17.21 14.38 15.03
CA GLY A 127 17.94 13.71 13.95
C GLY A 127 17.04 13.16 12.85
N GLU A 128 17.60 12.29 12.02
CA GLU A 128 16.90 11.61 10.92
C GLU A 128 17.01 10.10 11.07
N SER A 129 15.88 9.41 10.98
CA SER A 129 15.77 7.94 10.89
C SER A 129 15.42 7.56 9.47
N ALA A 130 16.04 6.49 8.94
CA ALA A 130 15.74 5.99 7.61
C ALA A 130 15.63 4.45 7.60
N LEU A 131 14.69 3.94 6.83
CA LEU A 131 14.46 2.52 6.57
C LEU A 131 14.41 2.28 5.05
N ASN A 132 15.19 1.31 4.60
CA ASN A 132 15.08 0.75 3.26
C ASN A 132 14.71 -0.72 3.40
N LEU A 133 13.68 -1.16 2.68
CA LEU A 133 13.18 -2.53 2.69
C LEU A 133 12.89 -2.96 1.25
N SER A 134 13.41 -4.11 0.83
CA SER A 134 13.02 -4.76 -0.42
C SER A 134 12.52 -6.16 -0.14
N LEU A 135 11.35 -6.48 -0.67
CA LEU A 135 10.66 -7.76 -0.54
C LEU A 135 10.55 -8.37 -1.94
N PHE A 136 11.13 -9.57 -2.08
CA PHE A 136 11.02 -10.39 -3.28
C PHE A 136 9.95 -11.44 -3.00
N LEU A 137 8.91 -11.47 -3.82
CA LEU A 137 7.78 -12.37 -3.61
C LEU A 137 7.80 -13.45 -4.69
N GLU A 138 8.11 -14.67 -4.28
CA GLU A 138 8.14 -15.85 -5.14
C GLU A 138 7.05 -16.84 -4.71
N ARG A 139 6.58 -17.69 -5.63
CA ARG A 139 5.73 -18.82 -5.24
C ARG A 139 6.56 -19.78 -4.40
N SER A 140 5.96 -20.31 -3.33
CA SER A 140 6.50 -21.51 -2.69
C SER A 140 6.63 -22.61 -3.75
N GLY A 141 7.83 -23.13 -3.94
CA GLY A 141 8.10 -24.24 -4.85
C GLY A 141 7.20 -25.41 -4.50
N ASN A 142 6.46 -25.89 -5.50
CA ASN A 142 5.87 -27.21 -5.44
C ASN A 142 6.50 -27.99 -6.59
N ASP A 143 7.51 -28.79 -6.24
CA ASP A 143 7.84 -29.98 -7.01
C ASP A 143 6.60 -30.88 -7.16
#